data_AF-A0AAX3PPW2-F1
#
_entry.id   AF-A0AAX3PPW2-F1
#
_cell.length_a   1.000
_cell.length_b   1.000
_cell.length_c   1.000
_cell.angle_alpha   90.00
_cell.angle_beta   90.00
_cell.angle_gamma   90.00
#
_symmetry.space_group_name_H-M   'P 1'
#
loop_
_entity.id
_entity.type
_entity.pdbx_description
1 polymer ?
#
loop_
_entity_poly.entity_id
_entity_poly.type
_entity_poly.pdbx_seq_one_letter_code
_entity_poly.pdbx_strand_id
1 'polypeptide(L)'
;MNAVELVIKFIQRHGFEDTKKIIESIDLEMTHITCDGRMFMNENTRNLESHVVNQLSELVVIHELKRLVESWELVIVWRMPESWRDAYDGDVLGLEGARMYLEMFGNHELTGEELERFKQAIADVESVGGGV
;
A
#
# COMPACT_ATOMS: atom_id res chain seq x y z
N MET A 1 -11.24 8.22 -12.73
CA MET A 1 -10.59 7.25 -11.83
C MET A 1 -9.30 7.88 -11.42
N ASN A 2 -9.07 8.08 -10.12
CA ASN A 2 -7.80 8.67 -9.67
C ASN A 2 -6.69 7.59 -9.61
N ALA A 3 -5.44 8.01 -9.49
CA ALA A 3 -4.29 7.10 -9.48
C ALA A 3 -4.38 6.03 -8.38
N VAL A 4 -4.88 6.39 -7.20
CA VAL A 4 -5.04 5.47 -6.05
C VAL A 4 -6.12 4.42 -6.33
N GLU A 5 -7.25 4.79 -6.93
CA GLU A 5 -8.31 3.86 -7.33
C GLU A 5 -7.82 2.81 -8.35
N LEU A 6 -6.94 3.22 -9.29
CA LEU A 6 -6.32 2.30 -10.24
C LEU A 6 -5.42 1.28 -9.53
N VAL A 7 -4.64 1.74 -8.55
CA VAL A 7 -3.76 0.90 -7.74
C VAL A 7 -4.57 -0.07 -6.88
N ILE A 8 -5.64 0.38 -6.23
CA ILE A 8 -6.55 -0.48 -5.45
C ILE A 8 -7.10 -1.61 -6.33
N LYS A 9 -7.61 -1.27 -7.52
CA LYS A 9 -8.11 -2.27 -8.48
C LYS A 9 -7.02 -3.23 -8.96
N PHE A 10 -5.79 -2.74 -9.12
CA PHE A 10 -4.65 -3.58 -9.46
C PHE A 10 -4.38 -4.62 -8.36
N ILE A 11 -4.29 -4.18 -7.09
CA ILE A 11 -4.08 -5.07 -5.94
C ILE A 11 -5.24 -6.07 -5.82
N GLN A 12 -6.48 -5.63 -5.94
CA GLN A 12 -7.66 -6.50 -5.87
C GLN A 12 -7.67 -7.55 -6.99
N ARG A 13 -7.17 -7.19 -8.19
CA ARG A 13 -7.12 -8.09 -9.35
C ARG A 13 -6.04 -9.15 -9.23
N HIS A 14 -4.83 -8.77 -8.82
CA HIS A 14 -3.67 -9.67 -8.80
C HIS A 14 -3.48 -10.35 -7.44
N GLY A 15 -4.05 -9.80 -6.38
CA GLY A 15 -3.78 -10.23 -5.02
C GLY A 15 -2.46 -9.65 -4.49
N PHE A 16 -2.35 -9.65 -3.16
CA PHE A 16 -1.27 -8.97 -2.46
C PHE A 16 0.11 -9.59 -2.74
N GLU A 17 0.22 -10.91 -2.60
CA GLU A 17 1.48 -11.64 -2.76
C GLU A 17 2.06 -11.50 -4.18
N ASP A 18 1.21 -11.56 -5.20
CA ASP A 18 1.66 -11.39 -6.58
C ASP A 18 1.98 -9.93 -6.89
N THR A 19 1.23 -8.97 -6.32
CA THR A 19 1.58 -7.55 -6.38
C THR A 19 2.98 -7.30 -5.80
N LYS A 20 3.29 -7.92 -4.65
CA LYS A 20 4.60 -7.78 -4.00
C LYS A 20 5.73 -8.30 -4.89
N LYS A 21 5.57 -9.48 -5.49
CA LYS A 21 6.55 -10.03 -6.45
C LYS A 21 6.74 -9.13 -7.66
N ILE A 22 5.66 -8.52 -8.16
CA ILE A 22 5.74 -7.55 -9.25
C ILE A 22 6.60 -6.36 -8.80
N ILE A 23 6.33 -5.78 -7.63
CA ILE A 23 7.11 -4.66 -7.08
C ILE A 23 8.60 -5.01 -6.94
N GLU A 24 8.92 -6.19 -6.43
CA GLU A 24 10.30 -6.67 -6.28
C GLU A 24 11.05 -6.80 -7.62
N SER A 25 10.32 -6.97 -8.72
CA SER A 25 10.88 -7.06 -10.08
C SER A 25 11.06 -5.70 -10.78
N ILE A 26 10.52 -4.63 -10.20
CA ILE A 26 10.51 -3.29 -10.80
C ILE A 26 11.88 -2.61 -10.66
N ASP A 27 12.42 -2.13 -11.79
CA ASP A 27 13.58 -1.23 -11.79
C ASP A 27 13.24 0.10 -11.10
N LEU A 28 14.19 0.65 -10.36
CA LEU A 28 14.03 1.88 -9.55
C LEU A 28 13.61 3.10 -10.38
N GLU A 29 13.90 3.10 -11.69
CA GLU A 29 13.56 4.20 -12.59
C GLU A 29 12.12 4.15 -13.13
N MET A 30 11.40 3.04 -12.97
CA MET A 30 10.04 2.91 -13.50
C MET A 30 9.03 3.66 -12.64
N THR A 31 8.11 4.39 -13.29
CA THR A 31 7.09 5.19 -12.59
C THR A 31 5.68 4.65 -12.78
N HIS A 32 5.41 3.90 -13.85
CA HIS A 32 4.10 3.34 -14.16
C HIS A 32 4.17 1.86 -14.58
N ILE A 33 3.08 1.13 -14.36
CA ILE A 33 2.88 -0.25 -14.82
C ILE A 33 1.49 -0.40 -15.46
N THR A 34 1.38 -1.23 -16.49
CA THR A 34 0.08 -1.59 -17.07
C THR A 34 -0.79 -2.35 -16.08
N CYS A 35 -2.12 -2.23 -16.22
CA CYS A 35 -3.08 -2.88 -15.32
C CYS A 35 -2.98 -4.42 -15.28
N ASP A 36 -2.37 -5.04 -16.29
CA ASP A 36 -2.09 -6.47 -16.33
C ASP A 36 -0.71 -6.86 -15.74
N GLY A 37 0.07 -5.88 -15.31
CA GLY A 37 1.35 -6.08 -14.64
C GLY A 37 2.53 -6.44 -15.56
N ARG A 38 2.39 -6.28 -16.88
CA ARG A 38 3.35 -6.83 -17.86
C ARG A 38 4.30 -5.82 -18.48
N MET A 39 3.93 -4.54 -18.52
CA MET A 39 4.76 -3.49 -19.10
C MET A 39 4.99 -2.39 -18.08
N PHE A 40 6.24 -1.91 -18.05
CA PHE A 40 6.68 -0.84 -17.17
C PHE A 40 7.06 0.38 -18.01
N MET A 41 6.80 1.56 -17.48
CA MET A 41 7.07 2.81 -18.16
C MET A 41 7.69 3.81 -17.20
N ASN A 42 8.63 4.61 -17.71
CA ASN A 42 9.20 5.74 -17.01
C ASN A 42 8.71 7.03 -17.67
N GLU A 43 7.88 7.80 -16.96
CA GLU A 43 7.35 9.08 -17.42
C GLU A 43 8.44 10.13 -17.69
N ASN A 44 9.64 9.94 -17.11
CA ASN A 44 10.78 10.82 -17.29
C ASN A 44 11.62 10.46 -18.53
N THR A 45 11.20 9.46 -19.31
CA THR A 45 11.88 9.09 -20.56
C THR A 45 11.85 10.27 -21.52
N ARG A 46 13.03 10.68 -22.01
CA ARG A 46 13.12 11.78 -22.99
C ARG A 46 12.39 11.39 -24.27
N ASN A 47 11.63 12.34 -24.83
CA ASN A 47 10.90 12.19 -26.10
C ASN A 47 9.81 11.11 -26.09
N LEU A 48 9.08 10.95 -24.98
CA LEU A 48 7.83 10.19 -25.01
C LEU A 48 6.89 10.78 -26.05
N GLU A 49 6.34 9.91 -26.91
CA GLU A 49 5.33 10.34 -27.88
C GLU A 49 4.09 10.85 -27.15
N SER A 50 3.43 11.87 -27.71
CA SER A 50 2.29 12.52 -27.07
C SER A 50 1.15 11.55 -26.75
N HIS A 51 0.96 10.53 -27.58
CA HIS A 51 -0.05 9.49 -27.36
C HIS A 51 0.27 8.65 -26.11
N VAL A 52 1.56 8.41 -25.82
CA VAL A 52 2.00 7.68 -24.64
C VAL A 52 1.80 8.53 -23.39
N VAL A 53 2.17 9.81 -23.44
CA VAL A 53 1.97 10.75 -22.32
C VAL A 53 0.49 10.81 -21.92
N ASN A 54 -0.41 10.84 -22.90
CA ASN A 54 -1.86 10.84 -22.64
C ASN A 54 -2.33 9.55 -21.95
N GLN A 55 -1.68 8.41 -22.23
CA GLN A 55 -2.03 7.11 -21.66
C GLN A 55 -1.47 6.90 -20.25
N LEU A 56 -0.45 7.66 -19.80
CA LEU A 56 0.13 7.50 -18.46
C LEU A 56 -0.90 7.60 -17.35
N SER A 57 -1.91 8.48 -17.52
CA SER A 57 -3.00 8.67 -16.54
C SER A 57 -3.91 7.45 -16.37
N GLU A 58 -3.84 6.49 -17.29
CA GLU A 58 -4.60 5.24 -17.26
C GLU A 58 -3.77 4.06 -16.69
N LEU A 59 -2.49 4.30 -16.40
CA LEU A 59 -1.57 3.30 -15.86
C LEU A 59 -1.51 3.36 -14.33
N VAL A 60 -1.09 2.26 -13.74
CA VAL A 60 -0.91 2.15 -12.29
C VAL A 60 0.40 2.85 -11.92
N VAL A 61 0.30 3.84 -11.03
CA VAL A 61 1.47 4.58 -10.53
C VAL A 61 2.23 3.68 -9.54
N ILE A 62 3.49 3.40 -9.85
CA ILE A 62 4.33 2.46 -9.06
C ILE A 62 4.59 2.98 -7.65
N HIS A 63 4.75 4.30 -7.48
CA HIS A 63 4.96 4.88 -6.15
C HIS A 63 3.76 4.63 -5.22
N GLU A 64 2.55 4.88 -5.71
CA GLU A 64 1.32 4.58 -4.96
C GLU A 64 1.14 3.09 -4.70
N LEU A 65 1.49 2.24 -5.68
CA LEU A 65 1.47 0.79 -5.51
C LEU A 65 2.40 0.32 -4.39
N LYS A 66 3.64 0.82 -4.36
CA LYS A 66 4.60 0.55 -3.28
C LYS A 66 4.05 1.00 -1.93
N ARG A 67 3.54 2.24 -1.85
CA ARG A 67 2.96 2.80 -0.63
C ARG A 67 1.81 1.94 -0.09
N LEU A 68 0.85 1.54 -0.92
CA LEU A 68 -0.27 0.71 -0.47
C LEU A 68 0.18 -0.69 -0.03
N VAL A 69 1.20 -1.26 -0.68
CA VAL A 69 1.79 -2.54 -0.25
C VAL A 69 2.49 -2.40 1.09
N GLU A 70 3.30 -1.37 1.30
CA GLU A 70 3.93 -1.10 2.59
C GLU A 70 2.89 -0.88 3.70
N SER A 71 1.82 -0.13 3.44
CA SER A 71 0.72 0.10 4.37
C SER A 71 0.03 -1.21 4.78
N TRP A 72 -0.19 -2.11 3.81
CA TRP A 72 -0.76 -3.42 4.08
C TRP A 72 0.15 -4.30 4.91
N GLU A 73 1.47 -4.34 4.65
CA GLU A 73 2.40 -5.07 5.51
C GLU A 73 2.42 -4.49 6.93
N LEU A 74 2.39 -3.16 7.05
CA LEU A 74 2.39 -2.47 8.33
C LEU A 74 1.11 -2.70 9.16
N VAL A 75 -0.01 -3.07 8.56
CA VAL A 75 -1.29 -3.22 9.25
C VAL A 75 -1.74 -4.66 9.32
N ILE A 76 -1.65 -5.40 8.22
CA ILE A 76 -2.15 -6.78 8.09
C ILE A 76 -1.14 -7.80 8.60
N VAL A 77 0.15 -7.57 8.33
CA VAL A 77 1.24 -8.47 8.79
C VAL A 77 1.73 -8.09 10.18
N TRP A 78 1.46 -6.87 10.63
CA TRP A 78 1.82 -6.40 11.96
C TRP A 78 1.18 -7.23 13.06
N ARG A 79 1.99 -7.49 14.08
CA ARG A 79 1.61 -8.25 15.28
C ARG A 79 1.83 -7.36 16.49
N MET A 80 0.92 -7.47 17.44
CA MET A 80 1.08 -6.83 18.73
C MET A 80 2.39 -7.29 19.40
N PRO A 81 3.14 -6.39 20.08
CA PRO A 81 4.37 -6.77 20.76
C PRO A 81 4.14 -7.91 21.77
N GLU A 82 5.13 -8.79 21.93
CA GLU A 82 5.00 -9.98 22.79
C GLU A 82 4.60 -9.64 24.23
N SER A 83 5.08 -8.53 24.78
CA SER A 83 4.76 -8.07 26.13
C SER A 83 3.27 -7.83 26.39
N TRP A 84 2.46 -7.73 25.33
CA TRP A 84 1.03 -7.46 25.39
C TRP A 84 0.17 -8.68 25.05
N ARG A 85 0.76 -9.75 24.48
CA ARG A 85 0.03 -10.98 24.16
C ARG A 85 -0.53 -11.68 25.39
N ASP A 86 0.09 -11.47 26.55
CA ASP A 86 -0.38 -12.05 27.81
C ASP A 86 -1.51 -11.21 28.45
N ALA A 87 -1.65 -9.94 28.07
CA ALA A 87 -2.65 -9.01 28.61
C ALA A 87 -3.98 -9.07 27.86
N TYR A 88 -3.97 -9.50 26.60
CA TYR A 88 -5.14 -9.73 25.77
C TYR A 88 -5.22 -11.22 25.44
N ASP A 89 -6.38 -11.84 25.61
CA ASP A 89 -6.61 -13.27 25.40
C ASP A 89 -6.54 -13.65 23.90
N GLY A 90 -5.34 -13.53 23.31
CA GLY A 90 -5.04 -13.85 21.91
C GLY A 90 -4.24 -12.79 21.14
N ASP A 91 -3.67 -13.22 20.02
CA ASP A 91 -3.06 -12.34 19.01
C ASP A 91 -4.19 -11.58 18.27
N VAL A 92 -4.43 -10.31 18.61
CA VAL A 92 -5.24 -9.43 17.76
C VAL A 92 -4.37 -8.98 16.60
N LEU A 93 -4.68 -9.49 15.40
CA LEU A 93 -3.92 -9.26 14.18
C LEU A 93 -4.71 -8.41 13.19
N GLY A 94 -3.98 -7.84 12.24
CA GLY A 94 -4.58 -7.14 11.12
C GLY A 94 -5.18 -5.79 11.50
N LEU A 95 -6.15 -5.36 10.70
CA LEU A 95 -6.73 -4.02 10.80
C LEU A 95 -7.30 -3.71 12.18
N GLU A 96 -7.94 -4.69 12.82
CA GLU A 96 -8.50 -4.51 14.16
C GLU A 96 -7.41 -4.34 15.22
N GLY A 97 -6.33 -5.13 15.14
CA GLY A 97 -5.18 -4.99 16.02
C GLY A 97 -4.48 -3.65 15.85
N ALA A 98 -4.33 -3.20 14.60
CA ALA A 98 -3.73 -1.90 14.29
C ALA A 98 -4.57 -0.73 14.85
N ARG A 99 -5.90 -0.78 14.72
CA ARG A 99 -6.80 0.23 15.29
C ARG A 99 -6.72 0.28 16.82
N MET A 100 -6.76 -0.88 17.46
CA MET A 100 -6.65 -0.98 18.92
C MET A 100 -5.32 -0.41 19.40
N TYR A 101 -4.21 -0.73 18.73
CA TYR A 101 -2.89 -0.17 19.05
C TYR A 101 -2.86 1.35 18.90
N LEU A 102 -3.43 1.88 17.82
CA LEU A 102 -3.52 3.33 17.58
C LEU A 102 -4.32 4.03 18.69
N GLU A 103 -5.47 3.48 19.08
CA GLU A 103 -6.33 4.04 20.13
C GLU A 103 -5.64 4.09 21.49
N MET A 104 -4.92 3.01 21.83
CA MET A 104 -4.33 2.85 23.16
C MET A 104 -2.97 3.54 23.32
N PHE A 105 -2.14 3.54 22.27
CA PHE A 105 -0.73 3.91 22.37
C PHE A 105 -0.27 4.97 21.38
N GLY A 106 -1.08 5.31 20.37
CA GLY A 106 -0.66 6.17 19.27
C GLY A 106 -0.06 7.51 19.74
N ASN A 107 -0.60 8.10 20.80
CA ASN A 107 -0.11 9.39 21.33
C ASN A 107 1.03 9.26 22.37
N HIS A 108 1.38 8.05 22.79
CA HIS A 108 2.32 7.79 23.87
C HIS A 108 3.61 7.10 23.41
N GLU A 109 3.49 6.19 22.45
CA GLU A 109 4.61 5.34 22.00
C GLU A 109 5.12 5.71 20.60
N LEU A 110 4.31 6.40 19.79
CA LEU A 110 4.71 6.85 18.46
C LEU A 110 5.08 8.32 18.49
N THR A 111 6.14 8.67 17.74
CA THR A 111 6.39 10.07 17.40
C THR A 111 5.28 10.62 16.50
N GLY A 112 5.17 11.94 16.38
CA GLY A 112 4.13 12.57 15.55
C GLY A 112 4.17 12.10 14.08
N GLU A 113 5.35 11.88 13.51
CA GLU A 113 5.50 11.38 12.13
C GLU A 113 5.10 9.90 12.01
N GLU A 114 5.53 9.06 12.94
CA GLU A 114 5.18 7.64 12.96
C GLU A 114 3.68 7.44 13.16
N LEU A 115 3.06 8.25 14.01
CA LEU A 115 1.62 8.25 14.26
C LEU A 115 0.83 8.57 12.99
N GLU A 116 1.21 9.63 12.27
CA GLU A 116 0.54 10.00 11.02
C GLU A 116 0.75 8.95 9.91
N ARG A 117 1.96 8.38 9.81
CA ARG A 117 2.23 7.27 8.88
C ARG A 117 1.37 6.04 9.19
N PHE A 118 1.22 5.72 10.48
CA PHE A 118 0.42 4.57 10.91
C PHE A 118 -1.09 4.78 10.66
N LYS A 119 -1.61 5.97 10.95
CA LYS A 119 -3.00 6.35 10.59
C LYS A 119 -3.24 6.25 9.08
N GLN A 120 -2.30 6.74 8.28
CA GLN A 120 -2.40 6.65 6.83
C GLN A 120 -2.40 5.20 6.35
N ALA A 121 -1.56 4.34 6.94
CA ALA A 121 -1.53 2.92 6.60
C ALA A 121 -2.84 2.18 6.91
N ILE A 122 -3.48 2.50 8.03
CA ILE A 122 -4.82 1.98 8.38
C ILE A 122 -5.85 2.39 7.31
N ALA A 123 -5.87 3.69 6.96
CA ALA A 123 -6.80 4.22 5.95
C ALA A 123 -6.58 3.61 4.55
N ASP A 124 -5.33 3.34 4.19
CA ASP A 124 -4.96 2.69 2.94
C ASP A 124 -5.51 1.25 2.87
N VAL A 125 -5.33 0.48 3.93
CA VAL A 125 -5.82 -0.91 4.01
C VAL A 125 -7.34 -0.97 4.00
N GLU A 126 -8.01 -0.04 4.70
CA GLU A 126 -9.46 0.10 4.65
C GLU A 126 -9.95 0.36 3.22
N SER A 127 -9.24 1.19 2.48
CA SER A 127 -9.58 1.52 1.08
C SER A 127 -9.41 0.33 0.13
N VAL A 128 -8.45 -0.56 0.40
CA VAL A 128 -8.27 -1.80 -0.37
C VAL A 128 -9.34 -2.85 -0.03
N GLY A 129 -9.69 -2.97 1.26
CA GLY A 129 -10.64 -3.97 1.78
C GLY A 129 -12.12 -3.61 1.63
N GLY A 130 -12.47 -2.32 1.52
CA GLY A 130 -13.84 -1.80 1.47
C GLY A 130 -14.58 -1.98 0.14
N GLY A 131 -14.12 -2.89 -0.73
CA GLY A 131 -14.73 -3.19 -2.03
C GLY A 131 -15.75 -4.33 -2.02
N VAL A 132 -16.39 -4.62 -0.89
CA VAL A 132 -17.44 -5.66 -0.75
C VAL A 132 -18.72 -5.06 -0.18
#